data_AF-A0A5Y0S532-F1
#
_entry.id   AF-A0A5Y0S532-F1
#
_cell.length_a   1.000
_cell.length_b   1.000
_cell.length_c   1.000
_cell.angle_alpha   90.00
_cell.angle_beta   90.00
_cell.angle_gamma   90.00
#
_symmetry.space_group_name_H-M   'P 1'
#
loop_
_entity.id
_entity.type
_entity.pdbx_description
1 polymer ?
#
loop_
_entity_poly.entity_id
_entity_poly.type
_entity_poly.pdbx_seq_one_letter_code
_entity_poly.pdbx_strand_id
1 'polypeptide(L)'
;MWESELKNWERTMSQQELGVHLSFILHKFVQPELHPMLEDIAKCFQCPEDTLRWEIFEKAQTLGFDTPTGALALALFWSHGSMSPEGLEPVYPDPSLVQQMLHCVSVMCVTKFTEIPEHGTQLIISHSVKVGGT
;
A
#
# COMPACT_ATOMS: atom_id res chain seq x y z
N MET A 1 17.59 14.21 3.13
CA MET A 1 16.65 15.02 3.95
C MET A 1 15.22 14.54 3.72
N TRP A 2 14.82 14.35 2.45
CA TRP A 2 13.51 13.81 2.05
C TRP A 2 13.15 12.45 2.66
N GLU A 3 14.08 11.49 2.77
CA GLU A 3 13.79 10.16 3.34
C GLU A 3 13.28 10.23 4.79
N SER A 4 13.88 11.12 5.57
CA SER A 4 13.47 11.35 6.97
C SER A 4 12.10 12.03 7.03
N GLU A 5 11.82 12.97 6.12
CA GLU A 5 10.52 13.61 6.01
C GLU A 5 9.43 12.60 5.62
N LEU A 6 9.70 11.73 4.65
CA LEU A 6 8.80 10.66 4.22
C LEU A 6 8.51 9.70 5.38
N LYS A 7 9.56 9.21 6.07
CA LYS A 7 9.39 8.35 7.25
C LYS A 7 8.65 9.03 8.40
N ASN A 8 8.85 10.33 8.59
CA ASN A 8 8.12 11.08 9.60
C ASN A 8 6.65 11.22 9.24
N TRP A 9 6.33 11.48 7.97
CA TRP A 9 4.96 11.48 7.47
C TRP A 9 4.29 10.12 7.63
N GLU A 10 4.95 9.02 7.24
CA GLU A 10 4.44 7.65 7.44
C GLU A 10 4.10 7.36 8.90
N ARG A 11 4.93 7.85 9.85
CA ARG A 11 4.71 7.68 11.30
C ARG A 11 3.53 8.47 11.85
N THR A 12 2.97 9.42 11.09
CA THR A 12 1.77 10.15 11.53
C THR A 12 0.49 9.32 11.40
N MET A 13 0.57 8.14 10.78
CA MET A 13 -0.55 7.28 10.44
C MET A 13 -0.30 5.85 10.92
N SER A 14 -1.39 5.11 11.16
CA SER A 14 -1.36 3.66 11.26
C SER A 14 -1.03 3.01 9.91
N GLN A 15 -0.62 1.73 9.93
CA GLN A 15 -0.37 0.97 8.70
C GLN A 15 -1.60 0.88 7.79
N GLN A 16 -2.80 0.81 8.40
CA GLN A 16 -4.07 0.75 7.69
C GLN A 16 -4.35 2.07 6.98
N GLU A 17 -4.22 3.20 7.68
CA GLU A 17 -4.39 4.54 7.11
C GLU A 17 -3.37 4.80 6.00
N LEU A 18 -2.11 4.43 6.21
CA LEU A 18 -1.07 4.56 5.19
C LEU A 18 -1.39 3.72 3.95
N GLY A 19 -1.84 2.47 4.12
CA GLY A 19 -2.26 1.59 3.03
C GLY A 19 -3.41 2.19 2.19
N VAL A 20 -4.41 2.76 2.85
CA VAL A 20 -5.53 3.47 2.21
C VAL A 20 -5.05 4.73 1.47
N HIS A 21 -4.16 5.52 2.08
CA HIS A 21 -3.62 6.70 1.41
C HIS A 21 -2.82 6.35 0.16
N LEU A 22 -1.99 5.30 0.24
CA LEU A 22 -1.19 4.85 -0.89
C LEU A 22 -2.06 4.32 -2.02
N SER A 23 -3.18 3.64 -1.75
CA SER A 23 -4.09 3.22 -2.83
C SER A 23 -4.68 4.43 -3.58
N PHE A 24 -5.11 5.48 -2.86
CA PHE A 24 -5.58 6.73 -3.47
C PHE A 24 -4.50 7.47 -4.27
N ILE A 25 -3.26 7.47 -3.79
CA ILE A 25 -2.15 8.06 -4.53
C ILE A 25 -1.90 7.28 -5.82
N LEU A 26 -1.92 5.95 -5.77
CA LEU A 26 -1.65 5.10 -6.93
C LEU A 26 -2.68 5.27 -8.07
N HIS A 27 -3.94 5.58 -7.76
CA HIS A 27 -4.96 5.91 -8.79
C HIS A 27 -4.53 7.04 -9.75
N LYS A 28 -3.57 7.89 -9.36
CA LYS A 28 -3.07 8.96 -10.22
C LYS A 28 -2.08 8.48 -11.29
N PHE A 29 -1.51 7.29 -11.12
CA PHE A 29 -0.36 6.82 -11.90
C PHE A 29 -0.59 5.49 -12.62
N VAL A 30 -1.53 4.70 -12.14
CA VAL A 30 -1.81 3.38 -12.72
C VAL A 30 -2.83 3.49 -13.85
N GLN A 31 -2.90 2.44 -14.68
CA GLN A 31 -3.89 2.36 -15.74
C GLN A 31 -5.29 2.13 -15.14
N PRO A 32 -6.37 2.63 -15.77
CA PRO A 32 -7.74 2.51 -15.24
C PRO A 32 -8.19 1.09 -14.91
N GLU A 33 -7.64 0.08 -15.60
CA GLU A 33 -7.92 -1.33 -15.39
C GLU A 33 -7.50 -1.83 -14.00
N LEU A 34 -6.54 -1.15 -13.36
CA LEU A 34 -6.07 -1.44 -12.00
C LEU A 34 -6.85 -0.67 -10.92
N HIS A 35 -7.74 0.26 -11.29
CA HIS A 35 -8.52 1.04 -10.33
C HIS A 35 -9.40 0.16 -9.42
N PRO A 36 -10.15 -0.85 -9.92
CA PRO A 36 -10.97 -1.70 -9.05
C PRO A 36 -10.13 -2.43 -8.01
N MET A 37 -8.92 -2.88 -8.38
CA MET A 37 -8.01 -3.53 -7.45
C MET A 37 -7.50 -2.58 -6.35
N LEU A 38 -7.26 -1.30 -6.68
CA LEU A 38 -6.88 -0.29 -5.68
C LEU A 38 -8.04 0.06 -4.74
N GLU A 39 -9.27 0.08 -5.24
CA GLU A 39 -10.49 0.25 -4.44
C GLU A 39 -10.69 -0.93 -3.48
N ASP A 40 -10.52 -2.16 -3.96
CA ASP A 40 -10.56 -3.38 -3.15
C ASP A 40 -9.47 -3.37 -2.06
N ILE A 41 -8.25 -2.96 -2.40
CA ILE A 41 -7.15 -2.80 -1.43
C ILE A 41 -7.54 -1.78 -0.35
N ALA A 42 -8.04 -0.60 -0.74
CA ALA A 42 -8.45 0.44 0.19
C ALA A 42 -9.53 -0.07 1.16
N LYS A 43 -10.56 -0.72 0.59
CA LYS A 43 -11.65 -1.34 1.35
C LYS A 43 -11.11 -2.38 2.33
N CYS A 44 -10.22 -3.25 1.90
CA CYS A 44 -9.70 -4.34 2.73
C CYS A 44 -8.76 -3.84 3.85
N PHE A 45 -8.03 -2.74 3.66
CA PHE A 45 -7.30 -2.08 4.76
C PHE A 45 -8.25 -1.49 5.82
N GLN A 46 -9.40 -0.96 5.40
CA GLN A 46 -10.41 -0.39 6.32
C GLN A 46 -11.24 -1.46 7.01
N CYS A 47 -11.64 -2.50 6.28
CA CYS A 47 -12.47 -3.60 6.73
C CYS A 47 -11.83 -4.92 6.29
N PRO A 48 -10.99 -5.53 7.13
CA PRO A 48 -10.33 -6.79 6.85
C PRO A 48 -11.30 -7.90 6.45
N GLU A 49 -11.13 -8.47 5.27
CA GLU A 49 -11.96 -9.54 4.71
C GLU A 49 -11.04 -10.59 4.06
N ASP A 50 -10.98 -11.80 4.63
CA ASP A 50 -9.95 -12.77 4.27
C ASP A 50 -10.05 -13.27 2.82
N THR A 51 -11.27 -13.55 2.34
CA THR A 51 -11.53 -13.94 0.95
C THR A 51 -11.03 -12.87 -0.02
N LEU A 52 -11.41 -11.61 0.22
CA LEU A 52 -10.99 -10.48 -0.61
C LEU A 52 -9.47 -10.29 -0.57
N ARG A 53 -8.86 -10.42 0.62
CA ARG A 53 -7.40 -10.35 0.80
C ARG A 53 -6.67 -11.37 -0.07
N TRP A 54 -7.15 -12.61 -0.10
CA TRP A 54 -6.58 -13.67 -0.96
C TRP A 54 -6.79 -13.39 -2.45
N GLU A 55 -7.99 -12.97 -2.87
CA GLU A 55 -8.27 -12.61 -4.27
C GLU A 55 -7.35 -11.48 -4.76
N ILE A 56 -7.13 -10.45 -3.94
CA ILE A 56 -6.20 -9.36 -4.22
C ILE A 56 -4.78 -9.90 -4.38
N PHE A 57 -4.33 -10.78 -3.48
CA PHE A 57 -3.00 -11.37 -3.53
C PHE A 57 -2.76 -12.20 -4.79
N GLU A 58 -3.74 -13.01 -5.21
CA GLU A 58 -3.66 -13.80 -6.44
C GLU A 58 -3.58 -12.91 -7.69
N LYS A 59 -4.41 -11.86 -7.77
CA LYS A 59 -4.33 -10.87 -8.85
C LYS A 59 -2.95 -10.19 -8.86
N ALA A 60 -2.44 -9.81 -7.69
CA ALA A 60 -1.13 -9.16 -7.55
C ALA A 60 0.04 -10.05 -8.00
N GLN A 61 -0.03 -11.36 -7.79
CA GLN A 61 1.00 -12.29 -8.29
C GLN A 61 1.13 -12.24 -9.81
N THR A 62 0.02 -12.06 -10.54
CA THR A 62 0.06 -11.92 -12.00
C THR A 62 0.58 -10.56 -12.46
N LEU A 63 0.33 -9.51 -11.67
CA LEU A 63 0.79 -8.14 -11.93
C LEU A 63 2.30 -7.97 -11.66
N GLY A 64 2.82 -8.67 -10.66
CA GLY A 64 4.20 -8.55 -10.18
C GLY A 64 4.32 -7.67 -8.94
N PHE A 65 5.01 -8.18 -7.91
CA PHE A 65 5.25 -7.48 -6.63
C PHE A 65 6.34 -6.40 -6.71
N ASP A 66 7.02 -6.28 -7.84
CA ASP A 66 7.93 -5.17 -8.17
C ASP A 66 7.18 -3.92 -8.66
N THR A 67 5.88 -4.04 -8.97
CA THR A 67 5.02 -2.90 -9.26
C THR A 67 4.51 -2.24 -7.97
N PRO A 68 4.22 -0.92 -7.97
CA PRO A 68 3.69 -0.26 -6.77
C PRO A 68 2.35 -0.84 -6.28
N THR A 69 1.45 -1.21 -7.20
CA THR A 69 0.16 -1.85 -6.86
C THR A 69 0.36 -3.26 -6.32
N GLY A 70 1.24 -4.06 -6.93
CA GLY A 70 1.56 -5.40 -6.45
C GLY A 70 2.21 -5.37 -5.07
N ALA A 71 3.16 -4.47 -4.85
CA ALA A 71 3.80 -4.26 -3.54
C ALA A 71 2.79 -3.83 -2.47
N LEU A 72 1.83 -2.95 -2.80
CA LEU A 72 0.77 -2.55 -1.87
C LEU A 72 -0.18 -3.72 -1.53
N ALA A 73 -0.54 -4.53 -2.52
CA ALA A 73 -1.32 -5.75 -2.32
C ALA A 73 -0.58 -6.77 -1.42
N LEU A 74 0.73 -6.90 -1.58
CA LEU A 74 1.56 -7.76 -0.73
C LEU A 74 1.61 -7.24 0.72
N ALA A 75 1.75 -5.92 0.91
CA ALA A 75 1.65 -5.30 2.24
C ALA A 75 0.29 -5.58 2.90
N LEU A 76 -0.81 -5.47 2.15
CA LEU A 76 -2.16 -5.82 2.61
C LEU A 76 -2.24 -7.30 3.00
N PHE A 77 -1.73 -8.20 2.16
CA PHE A 77 -1.75 -9.63 2.43
C PHE A 77 -1.04 -10.00 3.73
N TRP A 78 0.05 -9.32 4.05
CA TRP A 78 0.78 -9.50 5.31
C TRP A 78 0.16 -8.75 6.51
N SER A 79 -0.73 -7.79 6.28
CA SER A 79 -1.27 -6.94 7.34
C SER A 79 -2.20 -7.67 8.32
N HIS A 80 -2.82 -8.77 7.88
CA HIS A 80 -3.73 -9.55 8.71
C HIS A 80 -3.94 -10.96 8.13
N GLY A 81 -4.48 -11.84 8.97
CA GLY A 81 -4.80 -13.22 8.58
C GLY A 81 -3.58 -14.12 8.47
N SER A 82 -3.83 -15.36 8.09
CA SER A 82 -2.77 -16.34 7.83
C SER A 82 -2.24 -16.18 6.39
N MET A 83 -0.94 -16.41 6.21
CA MET A 83 -0.33 -16.58 4.89
C MET A 83 -0.51 -18.00 4.33
N SER A 84 -0.94 -18.95 5.16
CA SER A 84 -1.31 -20.28 4.69
C SER A 84 -2.79 -20.34 4.33
N PRO A 85 -3.15 -21.07 3.26
CA PRO A 85 -4.54 -21.34 2.90
C PRO A 85 -5.33 -21.99 4.04
N GLU A 86 -6.65 -21.86 3.96
CA GLU A 86 -7.57 -22.55 4.87
C GLU A 86 -7.31 -24.07 4.90
N GLY A 87 -7.36 -24.66 6.09
CA GLY A 87 -7.10 -26.09 6.29
C GLY A 87 -5.63 -26.46 6.49
N LEU A 88 -4.69 -25.52 6.39
CA LEU A 88 -3.29 -25.70 6.77
C LEU A 88 -2.98 -24.98 8.09
N GLU A 89 -1.86 -25.35 8.71
CA GLU A 89 -1.35 -24.67 9.90
C GLU A 89 -1.13 -23.18 9.62
N PRO A 90 -1.63 -22.26 10.47
CA PRO A 90 -1.53 -20.84 10.23
C PRO A 90 -0.08 -20.35 10.28
N VAL A 91 0.32 -19.55 9.30
CA VAL A 91 1.64 -18.93 9.23
C VAL A 91 1.47 -17.42 9.18
N TYR A 92 2.09 -16.72 10.12
CA TYR A 92 2.01 -15.25 10.18
C TYR A 92 3.33 -14.63 9.69
N PRO A 93 3.28 -13.49 9.00
CA PRO A 93 4.48 -12.78 8.57
C PRO A 93 5.21 -12.17 9.77
N ASP A 94 6.50 -11.86 9.58
CA ASP A 94 7.21 -11.00 10.52
C ASP A 94 6.50 -9.62 10.60
N PRO A 95 6.15 -9.12 11.81
CA PRO A 95 5.37 -7.88 11.96
C PRO A 95 6.00 -6.64 11.32
N SER A 96 7.33 -6.65 11.12
CA SER A 96 8.04 -5.53 10.49
C SER A 96 7.85 -5.46 8.97
N LEU A 97 7.46 -6.56 8.32
CA LEU A 97 7.36 -6.65 6.85
C LEU A 97 6.31 -5.71 6.27
N VAL A 98 5.18 -5.54 6.96
CA VAL A 98 4.11 -4.65 6.50
C VAL A 98 4.63 -3.22 6.41
N GLN A 99 5.26 -2.71 7.47
CA GLN A 99 5.80 -1.36 7.48
C GLN A 99 6.92 -1.18 6.45
N GLN A 100 7.79 -2.17 6.30
CA GLN A 100 8.87 -2.13 5.32
C GLN A 100 8.31 -2.09 3.89
N MET A 101 7.30 -2.90 3.59
CA MET A 101 6.67 -2.92 2.27
C MET A 101 5.90 -1.64 1.98
N LEU A 102 5.15 -1.09 2.95
CA LEU A 102 4.49 0.21 2.78
C LEU A 102 5.50 1.33 2.52
N HIS A 103 6.66 1.30 3.18
CA HIS A 103 7.74 2.25 2.90
C HIS A 103 8.29 2.09 1.47
N CYS A 104 8.47 0.85 0.99
CA CYS A 104 8.85 0.60 -0.41
C CYS A 104 7.83 1.22 -1.38
N VAL A 105 6.53 1.03 -1.13
CA VAL A 105 5.46 1.62 -1.95
C VAL A 105 5.50 3.15 -1.89
N SER A 106 5.70 3.76 -0.71
CA SER A 106 5.88 5.20 -0.58
C SER A 106 7.02 5.73 -1.45
N VAL A 107 8.19 5.07 -1.40
CA VAL A 107 9.36 5.44 -2.20
C VAL A 107 9.07 5.27 -3.69
N MET A 108 8.41 4.18 -4.09
CA MET A 108 7.97 3.99 -5.48
C MET A 108 7.01 5.09 -5.93
N CYS A 109 6.08 5.54 -5.08
CA CYS A 109 5.17 6.64 -5.40
C CYS A 109 5.91 7.98 -5.55
N VAL A 110 6.90 8.25 -4.69
CA VAL A 110 7.75 9.46 -4.78
C VAL A 110 8.41 9.55 -6.15
N THR A 111 8.97 8.45 -6.66
CA THR A 111 9.63 8.42 -7.97
C THR A 111 8.66 8.48 -9.15
N LYS A 112 7.35 8.23 -8.95
CA LYS A 112 6.33 8.43 -9.99
C LYS A 112 5.89 9.89 -10.15
N PHE A 113 6.02 10.72 -9.12
CA PHE A 113 5.68 12.14 -9.22
C PHE A 113 6.73 12.94 -9.99
N THR A 114 8.01 12.65 -9.77
CA THR A 114 9.13 13.43 -10.31
C THR A 114 10.45 12.69 -10.08
N GLU A 115 11.44 13.00 -10.93
CA GLU A 115 12.82 12.51 -10.79
C GLU A 115 13.58 13.15 -9.60
N ILE A 116 13.01 14.16 -8.93
CA ILE A 116 13.61 14.83 -7.76
C ILE A 116 12.92 14.32 -6.47
N PRO A 117 13.55 13.43 -5.68
CA PRO A 117 12.91 12.78 -4.52
C PRO A 117 12.34 13.74 -3.47
N GLU A 118 13.00 14.87 -3.23
CA GLU A 118 12.52 15.94 -2.35
C GLU A 118 11.15 16.47 -2.80
N HIS A 119 11.01 16.78 -4.09
CA HIS A 119 9.75 17.27 -4.65
C HIS A 119 8.67 16.19 -4.65
N GLY A 120 9.02 14.94 -4.96
CA GLY A 120 8.08 13.82 -4.90
C GLY A 120 7.55 13.58 -3.48
N THR A 121 8.40 13.74 -2.48
CA THR A 121 8.02 13.65 -1.05
C THR A 121 7.09 14.80 -0.65
N GLN A 122 7.35 16.03 -1.09
CA GLN A 122 6.41 17.13 -0.84
C GLN A 122 5.04 16.89 -1.50
N LEU A 123 5.04 16.34 -2.72
CA LEU A 123 3.83 16.02 -3.44
C LEU A 123 3.03 14.91 -2.74
N ILE A 124 3.66 13.81 -2.32
CA ILE A 124 2.95 12.72 -1.62
C ILE A 124 2.30 13.21 -0.32
N ILE A 125 3.02 14.02 0.46
CA ILE A 125 2.52 14.60 1.72
C ILE A 125 1.35 15.56 1.43
N SER A 126 1.47 16.43 0.43
CA SER A 126 0.39 17.38 0.10
C SER A 126 -0.92 16.70 -0.35
N HIS A 127 -0.81 15.52 -0.99
CA HIS A 127 -1.97 14.73 -1.41
C HIS A 127 -2.67 14.04 -0.24
N SER A 128 -1.96 13.76 0.85
CA SER A 128 -2.52 13.15 2.05
C SER A 128 -3.48 14.07 2.83
N VAL A 129 -3.22 15.38 2.82
CA VAL A 129 -4.05 16.39 3.54
C VAL A 129 -5.49 16.45 3.00
N LYS A 130 -5.73 16.02 1.76
CA LYS A 130 -7.06 16.12 1.11
C LYS A 130 -8.01 14.96 1.41
N VAL A 131 -7.54 13.84 1.98
CA VAL A 131 -8.39 12.67 2.23
C VAL A 131 -9.07 12.73 3.61
N GLY A 132 -8.61 13.59 4.52
CA GLY A 132 -9.17 13.77 5.88
C GLY A 132 -10.30 14.81 6.00
N GLY A 133 -10.96 15.18 4.90
CA GLY A 133 -12.00 16.21 4.88
C GLY A 133 -13.35 15.67 4.43
N THR A 134 -14.10 15.08 5.35
CA THR A 134 -15.57 14.97 5.32
C THR A 134 -16.12 15.31 6.68
#